data_AF-A0A494GAC3-F1
#
_entry.id   AF-A0A494GAC3-F1
#
_cell.length_a   1.000
_cell.length_b   1.000
_cell.length_c   1.000
_cell.angle_alpha   90.00
_cell.angle_beta   90.00
_cell.angle_gamma   90.00
#
_symmetry.space_group_name_H-M   'P 1'
#
loop_
_entity.id
_entity.type
_entity.pdbx_description
1 polymer ?
#
loop_
_entity_poly.entity_id
_entity_poly.type
_entity_poly.pdbx_seq_one_letter_code
_entity_poly.pdbx_strand_id
1 'polypeptide(L)'
;MRYIYFCRLDFPLGYSFINISQRGGEIWSVEVHIDRVHFILSLFFLFRDLSGNWWLLMGQDTRIGFWPQSLFTDLKSFATNVDWGGVVYSPPGVPKPPMGSSYFPIENSSYDAYCVELTVINEKGKTIEVDTTVTHTDNPYKVEFIQLSRGAKHIYFVLYGGPGESTHV
;
A
#
# COMPACT_ATOMS: atom_id res chain seq x y z
N MET A 1 17.97 9.41 -2.46
CA MET A 1 16.91 8.60 -1.83
C MET A 1 16.13 7.90 -2.93
N ARG A 2 15.78 6.62 -2.76
CA ARG A 2 15.02 5.82 -3.73
C ARG A 2 13.71 5.44 -3.07
N TYR A 3 12.59 5.75 -3.71
CA TYR A 3 11.26 5.54 -3.16
C TYR A 3 10.45 4.65 -4.09
N ILE A 4 9.56 3.85 -3.52
CA ILE A 4 8.56 3.11 -4.27
C ILE A 4 7.20 3.63 -3.84
N TYR A 5 6.47 4.26 -4.74
CA TYR A 5 5.10 4.72 -4.51
C TYR A 5 4.14 3.77 -5.23
N PHE A 6 3.36 2.99 -4.46
CA PHE A 6 2.40 2.03 -5.04
C PHE A 6 0.98 2.59 -5.24
N CYS A 7 0.74 3.86 -4.90
CA CYS A 7 -0.58 4.50 -4.99
C CYS A 7 -0.65 5.66 -6.01
N ARG A 8 0.04 5.57 -7.16
CA ARG A 8 -0.18 6.55 -8.22
C ARG A 8 -1.53 6.25 -8.91
N LEU A 9 -2.46 7.20 -8.84
CA LEU A 9 -3.81 7.13 -9.42
C LEU A 9 -3.86 6.99 -10.97
N ASP A 10 -2.72 7.12 -11.64
CA ASP A 10 -2.63 7.13 -13.11
C ASP A 10 -2.74 5.73 -13.75
N PHE A 11 -2.94 4.68 -12.96
CA PHE A 11 -2.95 3.29 -13.44
C PHE A 11 -4.23 2.58 -12.99
N PRO A 12 -5.26 2.48 -13.85
CA PRO A 12 -6.42 1.67 -13.51
C PRO A 12 -5.96 0.22 -13.35
N LEU A 13 -6.20 -0.35 -12.17
CA LEU A 13 -6.20 -1.79 -12.02
C LEU A 13 -7.25 -2.29 -13.00
N GLY A 14 -6.87 -3.09 -14.00
CA GLY A 14 -7.80 -3.63 -15.02
C GLY A 14 -8.82 -4.63 -14.45
N TYR A 15 -9.14 -4.52 -13.17
CA TYR A 15 -9.91 -5.44 -12.36
C TYR A 15 -10.78 -4.65 -11.36
N SER A 16 -12.04 -5.07 -11.21
CA SER A 16 -12.98 -4.48 -10.26
C SER A 16 -13.14 -5.40 -9.04
N PHE A 17 -13.00 -4.84 -7.83
CA PHE A 17 -13.27 -5.58 -6.60
C PHE A 17 -14.77 -5.69 -6.38
N ILE A 18 -15.28 -6.92 -6.26
CA ILE A 18 -16.72 -7.20 -6.09
C ILE A 18 -17.17 -6.91 -4.66
N ASN A 19 -16.32 -7.19 -3.69
CA ASN A 19 -16.59 -6.95 -2.27
C ASN A 19 -15.68 -5.84 -1.76
N ILE A 20 -16.25 -4.93 -0.97
CA ILE A 20 -15.55 -3.80 -0.35
C ILE A 20 -15.87 -3.77 1.14
N SER A 21 -14.85 -3.51 1.96
CA SER A 21 -15.01 -3.34 3.40
C SER A 21 -15.87 -2.12 3.72
N GLN A 22 -16.73 -2.25 4.73
CA GLN A 22 -17.55 -1.15 5.24
C GLN A 22 -17.19 -0.85 6.69
N ARG A 23 -17.13 0.44 7.03
CA ARG A 23 -16.88 0.89 8.40
C ARG A 23 -17.98 0.35 9.33
N GLY A 24 -17.59 -0.46 10.31
CA GLY A 24 -18.48 -1.14 11.27
C GLY A 24 -19.20 -2.36 10.70
N GLY A 25 -18.90 -2.77 9.46
CA GLY A 25 -19.54 -3.88 8.76
C GLY A 25 -18.59 -5.04 8.48
N GLU A 26 -18.90 -5.81 7.43
CA GLU A 26 -18.01 -6.89 6.97
C GLU A 26 -16.69 -6.34 6.44
N ILE A 27 -15.61 -7.04 6.78
CA ILE A 27 -14.24 -6.70 6.41
C ILE A 27 -13.76 -7.67 5.33
N TRP A 28 -13.29 -7.12 4.23
CA TRP A 28 -12.63 -7.82 3.14
C TRP A 28 -11.17 -7.39 3.06
N SER A 29 -10.25 -8.36 2.99
CA SER A 29 -8.82 -8.09 2.85
C SER A 29 -8.29 -8.63 1.52
N VAL A 30 -7.29 -7.92 1.00
CA VAL A 30 -6.54 -8.33 -0.19
C VAL A 30 -5.08 -8.39 0.19
N GLU A 31 -4.47 -9.54 -0.04
CA GLU A 31 -3.04 -9.76 0.23
C GLU A 31 -2.23 -9.46 -1.03
N VAL A 32 -1.30 -8.50 -0.93
CA VAL A 32 -0.41 -8.09 -2.01
C VAL A 32 1.04 -8.37 -1.61
N HIS A 33 1.74 -9.18 -2.40
CA HIS A 33 3.16 -9.46 -2.20
C HIS A 33 4.03 -8.64 -3.15
N ILE A 34 5.19 -8.18 -2.68
CA ILE A 34 6.18 -7.54 -3.54
C ILE A 34 7.45 -8.39 -3.44
N ASP A 35 7.72 -9.22 -4.44
CA ASP A 35 8.89 -10.09 -4.43
C ASP A 35 9.50 -10.21 -5.83
N ARG A 36 10.83 -10.32 -5.88
CA ARG A 36 11.56 -10.64 -7.10
C ARG A 36 11.37 -12.08 -7.56
N VAL A 37 10.90 -12.99 -6.71
CA VAL A 37 10.33 -14.31 -7.04
C VAL A 37 10.18 -15.07 -5.71
N HIS A 38 8.94 -15.38 -5.34
CA HIS A 38 8.55 -16.70 -4.80
C HIS A 38 7.03 -16.86 -4.79
N PHE A 39 6.59 -18.05 -5.20
CA PHE A 39 5.20 -18.52 -5.17
C PHE A 39 4.71 -18.60 -3.71
N ILE A 40 3.97 -17.59 -3.27
CA ILE A 40 3.00 -17.73 -2.18
C ILE A 40 1.62 -17.64 -2.83
N LEU A 41 0.61 -18.28 -2.23
CA LEU A 41 -0.80 -18.23 -2.65
C LEU A 41 -1.40 -16.83 -2.40
N SER A 42 -0.71 -15.80 -2.87
CA SER A 42 -1.04 -14.40 -2.72
C SER A 42 -2.06 -14.04 -3.78
N LEU A 43 -3.14 -13.36 -3.39
CA LEU A 43 -4.14 -12.91 -4.36
C LEU A 43 -3.52 -11.94 -5.37
N PHE A 44 -2.56 -11.12 -4.95
CA PHE A 44 -1.81 -10.21 -5.83
C PHE A 44 -0.29 -10.28 -5.57
N PHE A 45 0.51 -10.12 -6.62
CA PHE A 45 1.97 -10.06 -6.53
C PHE A 45 2.61 -9.08 -7.52
N LEU A 46 3.58 -8.32 -7.04
CA LEU A 46 4.41 -7.39 -7.81
C LEU A 46 5.77 -8.01 -8.06
N PHE A 47 6.11 -8.19 -9.33
CA PHE A 47 7.31 -8.87 -9.79
C PHE A 47 8.07 -8.02 -10.81
N ARG A 48 9.41 -8.03 -10.75
CA ARG A 48 10.28 -7.39 -11.74
C ARG A 48 10.94 -8.44 -12.63
N ASP A 49 10.72 -8.35 -13.94
CA ASP A 49 11.32 -9.25 -14.91
C ASP A 49 12.81 -8.95 -15.17
N LEU A 50 13.47 -9.85 -15.91
CA LEU A 50 14.89 -9.72 -16.28
C LEU A 50 15.16 -8.50 -17.18
N SER A 51 14.15 -8.03 -17.92
CA SER A 51 14.23 -6.80 -18.72
C SER A 51 14.04 -5.54 -17.87
N GLY A 52 13.75 -5.70 -16.58
CA GLY A 52 13.58 -4.65 -15.60
C GLY A 52 12.18 -4.05 -15.54
N ASN A 53 11.20 -4.61 -16.25
CA ASN A 53 9.81 -4.16 -16.18
C ASN A 53 9.12 -4.77 -14.97
N TRP A 54 8.15 -4.04 -14.44
CA TRP A 54 7.36 -4.46 -13.30
C TRP A 54 5.99 -4.93 -13.74
N TRP A 55 5.50 -6.00 -13.12
CA TRP A 55 4.20 -6.60 -13.38
C TRP A 55 3.45 -6.72 -12.06
N LEU A 56 2.17 -6.35 -12.08
CA LEU A 56 1.22 -6.73 -11.05
C LEU A 56 0.43 -7.92 -11.59
N LEU A 57 0.44 -8.95 -10.79
CA LEU A 57 -0.09 -10.25 -11.12
C LEU A 57 -1.15 -10.62 -10.08
N MET A 58 -2.15 -11.40 -10.49
CA MET A 58 -3.22 -11.91 -9.63
C MET A 58 -3.28 -13.44 -9.71
N GLY A 59 -3.30 -14.11 -8.56
CA GLY A 59 -3.27 -15.57 -8.48
C GLY A 59 -1.91 -16.13 -8.91
N GLN A 60 -1.87 -17.17 -9.75
CA GLN A 60 -0.60 -17.78 -10.17
C GLN A 60 0.01 -17.12 -11.41
N ASP A 61 -0.80 -16.68 -12.39
CA ASP A 61 -0.27 -16.25 -13.70
C ASP A 61 -1.00 -15.03 -14.33
N THR A 62 -2.03 -14.47 -13.69
CA THR A 62 -2.85 -13.42 -14.34
C THR A 62 -2.16 -12.07 -14.29
N ARG A 63 -1.69 -11.56 -15.44
CA ARG A 63 -1.13 -10.21 -15.55
C ARG A 63 -2.23 -9.15 -15.59
N ILE A 64 -2.27 -8.28 -14.58
CA ILE A 64 -3.30 -7.24 -14.46
C ILE A 64 -2.72 -5.81 -14.38
N GLY A 65 -1.40 -5.67 -14.26
CA GLY A 65 -0.70 -4.38 -14.32
C GLY A 65 0.70 -4.50 -14.89
N PHE A 66 1.15 -3.44 -15.55
CA PHE A 66 2.46 -3.37 -16.20
C PHE A 66 3.05 -1.96 -16.07
N TRP A 67 4.31 -1.89 -15.66
CA TRP A 67 5.08 -0.65 -15.58
C TRP A 67 6.45 -0.87 -16.22
N PRO A 68 6.73 -0.26 -17.39
CA PRO A 68 8.01 -0.43 -18.05
C PRO A 68 9.14 0.18 -17.22
N GLN A 69 10.34 -0.39 -17.34
CA GLN A 69 11.53 0.09 -16.61
C GLN A 69 11.78 1.59 -16.80
N SER A 70 11.44 2.14 -17.97
CA SER A 70 11.62 3.56 -18.31
C SER A 70 10.83 4.52 -17.42
N LEU A 71 9.76 4.07 -16.76
CA LEU A 71 9.03 4.87 -15.77
C LEU A 71 9.86 5.13 -14.50
N PHE A 72 10.89 4.32 -14.28
CA PHE A 72 11.68 4.38 -13.07
C PHE A 72 13.11 4.80 -13.39
N THR A 73 13.42 6.06 -13.09
CA THR A 73 14.78 6.60 -13.15
C THR A 73 15.67 5.97 -12.08
N ASP A 74 15.16 5.92 -10.84
CA ASP A 74 15.94 5.57 -9.65
C ASP A 74 15.87 4.10 -9.24
N LEU A 75 14.90 3.33 -9.76
CA LEU A 75 14.76 1.89 -9.48
C LEU A 75 15.49 0.98 -10.49
N LYS A 76 16.41 1.53 -11.29
CA LYS A 76 17.26 0.73 -12.19
C LYS A 76 18.10 -0.29 -11.42
N SER A 77 18.53 0.06 -10.21
CA SER A 77 19.32 -0.76 -9.27
C SER A 77 18.59 -0.98 -7.93
N PHE A 78 19.22 -1.67 -6.96
CA PHE A 78 18.62 -2.00 -5.66
C PHE A 78 18.16 -0.77 -4.87
N ALA A 79 17.00 -0.83 -4.22
CA ALA A 79 16.54 0.24 -3.34
C ALA A 79 17.30 0.17 -2.00
N THR A 80 17.66 1.32 -1.45
CA THR A 80 18.29 1.42 -0.10
C THR A 80 17.27 1.79 0.98
N ASN A 81 16.12 2.31 0.58
CA ASN A 81 14.99 2.66 1.44
C ASN A 81 13.71 2.09 0.81
N VAL A 82 12.70 1.85 1.65
CA VAL A 82 11.36 1.45 1.23
C VAL A 82 10.38 2.40 1.90
N ASP A 83 9.51 2.99 1.08
CA ASP A 83 8.40 3.80 1.56
C ASP A 83 7.11 3.09 1.17
N TRP A 84 6.09 3.23 2.01
CA TRP A 84 4.73 2.80 1.74
C TRP A 84 3.78 3.89 2.21
N GLY A 85 2.63 4.00 1.55
CA GLY A 85 1.63 4.99 1.89
C GLY A 85 0.57 5.10 0.81
N GLY A 86 -0.21 6.16 0.92
CA GLY A 86 -1.23 6.52 -0.05
C GLY A 86 -1.14 8.01 -0.37
N VAL A 87 -1.80 8.40 -1.44
CA VAL A 87 -2.01 9.81 -1.77
C VAL A 87 -3.48 10.02 -2.04
N VAL A 88 -3.98 11.16 -1.58
CA VAL A 88 -5.29 11.65 -1.97
C VAL A 88 -5.07 12.82 -2.91
N TYR A 89 -5.78 12.82 -4.04
CA TYR A 89 -5.67 13.88 -5.03
C TYR A 89 -6.99 14.63 -5.16
N SER A 90 -6.89 15.96 -5.22
CA SER A 90 -7.95 16.87 -5.62
C SER A 90 -7.37 17.92 -6.57
N PRO A 91 -8.07 18.29 -7.66
CA PRO A 91 -7.68 19.42 -8.49
C PRO A 91 -7.67 20.74 -7.70
N PRO A 92 -6.92 21.77 -8.13
CA PRO A 92 -6.93 23.07 -7.48
C PRO A 92 -8.34 23.65 -7.34
N GLY A 93 -8.70 24.12 -6.14
CA GLY A 93 -10.02 24.66 -5.83
C GLY A 93 -11.10 23.61 -5.55
N VAL A 94 -10.79 22.31 -5.68
CA VAL A 94 -11.67 21.23 -5.24
C VAL A 94 -11.29 20.84 -3.81
N PRO A 95 -12.26 20.75 -2.88
CA PRO A 95 -12.00 20.28 -1.52
C PRO A 95 -11.36 18.90 -1.54
N LYS A 96 -10.35 18.71 -0.70
CA LYS A 96 -9.69 17.41 -0.56
C LYS A 96 -10.71 16.34 -0.15
N PRO A 97 -10.83 15.20 -0.85
CA PRO A 97 -11.84 14.20 -0.51
C PRO A 97 -11.46 13.43 0.78
N PRO A 98 -12.42 12.73 1.40
CA PRO A 98 -12.12 11.85 2.53
C PRO A 98 -11.15 10.74 2.14
N MET A 99 -10.35 10.28 3.11
CA MET A 99 -9.39 9.18 2.94
C MET A 99 -9.80 7.99 3.80
N GLY A 100 -9.61 6.77 3.28
CA GLY A 100 -9.86 5.53 4.03
C GLY A 100 -11.30 5.45 4.50
N SER A 101 -11.49 5.39 5.83
CA SER A 101 -12.82 5.32 6.43
C SER A 101 -13.54 6.67 6.52
N SER A 102 -12.93 7.78 6.08
CA SER A 102 -13.31 9.19 6.31
C SER A 102 -13.17 9.69 7.76
N TYR A 103 -12.72 8.84 8.68
CA TYR A 103 -12.47 9.20 10.07
C TYR A 103 -10.99 9.07 10.39
N PHE A 104 -10.55 9.76 11.44
CA PHE A 104 -9.23 9.50 11.99
C PHE A 104 -9.19 8.10 12.61
N PRO A 105 -8.07 7.39 12.52
CA PRO A 105 -7.87 6.11 13.18
C PRO A 105 -8.20 6.18 14.68
N ILE A 106 -8.85 5.13 15.19
CA ILE A 106 -9.19 4.92 16.61
C ILE A 106 -8.66 3.58 17.13
N GLU A 107 -7.74 2.96 16.39
CA GLU A 107 -7.13 1.66 16.65
C GLU A 107 -8.14 0.51 16.73
N ASN A 108 -9.16 0.52 15.85
CA ASN A 108 -10.16 -0.54 15.78
C ASN A 108 -10.33 -1.03 14.34
N SER A 109 -9.94 -2.28 14.08
CA SER A 109 -9.96 -2.88 12.74
C SER A 109 -11.35 -2.98 12.11
N SER A 110 -12.43 -2.94 12.90
CA SER A 110 -13.79 -2.88 12.35
C SER A 110 -14.17 -1.49 11.85
N TYR A 111 -13.46 -0.43 12.25
CA TYR A 111 -13.81 0.96 11.93
C TYR A 111 -12.76 1.71 11.13
N ASP A 112 -11.50 1.31 11.24
CA ASP A 112 -10.38 1.99 10.63
C ASP A 112 -10.03 1.36 9.29
N ALA A 113 -9.60 2.18 8.33
CA ALA A 113 -8.95 1.66 7.15
C ALA A 113 -7.50 1.36 7.47
N TYR A 114 -7.00 0.21 7.01
CA TYR A 114 -5.65 -0.23 7.32
C TYR A 114 -5.01 -1.05 6.21
N CYS A 115 -3.69 -1.04 6.20
CA CYS A 115 -2.85 -2.05 5.56
C CYS A 115 -2.16 -2.85 6.66
N VAL A 116 -2.02 -4.16 6.49
CA VAL A 116 -1.43 -5.05 7.49
C VAL A 116 -0.45 -6.02 6.83
N GLU A 117 0.41 -6.64 7.64
CA GLU A 117 1.39 -7.66 7.23
C GLU A 117 2.43 -7.13 6.23
N LEU A 118 2.80 -5.85 6.40
CA LEU A 118 3.88 -5.22 5.65
C LEU A 118 5.18 -6.01 5.84
N THR A 119 5.65 -6.58 4.74
CA THR A 119 6.84 -7.44 4.71
C THR A 119 7.83 -6.86 3.70
N VAL A 120 9.05 -6.61 4.15
CA VAL A 120 10.15 -6.17 3.27
C VAL A 120 11.04 -7.38 2.98
N ILE A 121 11.30 -7.65 1.71
CA ILE A 121 12.13 -8.78 1.26
C ILE A 121 13.37 -8.22 0.54
N ASN A 122 14.56 -8.72 0.89
CA ASN A 122 15.81 -8.33 0.23
C ASN A 122 16.06 -9.07 -1.08
N GLU A 123 17.15 -8.75 -1.77
CA GLU A 123 17.52 -9.38 -3.04
C GLU A 123 17.79 -10.89 -2.95
N LYS A 124 17.96 -11.44 -1.74
CA LYS A 124 18.16 -12.86 -1.48
C LYS A 124 16.86 -13.58 -1.10
N GLY A 125 15.70 -12.91 -1.22
CA GLY A 125 14.41 -13.48 -0.83
C GLY A 125 14.23 -13.59 0.69
N LYS A 126 15.04 -12.89 1.49
CA LYS A 126 14.95 -12.92 2.96
C LYS A 126 14.16 -11.72 3.47
N THR A 127 13.20 -11.98 4.35
CA THR A 127 12.49 -10.93 5.09
C THR A 127 13.45 -10.11 5.95
N ILE A 128 13.38 -8.79 5.82
CA ILE A 128 14.07 -7.82 6.66
C ILE A 128 13.05 -7.25 7.65
N GLU A 129 13.47 -7.12 8.90
CA GLU A 129 12.69 -6.45 9.93
C GLU A 129 12.67 -4.94 9.71
N VAL A 130 11.52 -4.31 9.95
CA VAL A 130 11.35 -2.87 9.84
C VAL A 130 11.88 -2.22 11.12
N ASP A 131 13.11 -1.71 11.08
CA ASP A 131 13.81 -1.16 12.27
C ASP A 131 13.39 0.29 12.59
N THR A 132 13.41 1.17 11.58
CA THR A 132 13.05 2.59 11.74
C THR A 132 12.02 3.02 10.73
N THR A 133 10.87 3.54 11.19
CA THR A 133 9.82 4.11 10.34
C THR A 133 9.60 5.58 10.70
N VAL A 134 9.56 6.44 9.69
CA VAL A 134 9.12 7.83 9.84
C VAL A 134 7.74 7.96 9.21
N THR A 135 6.77 8.47 9.97
CA THR A 135 5.41 8.69 9.46
C THR A 135 5.25 10.14 9.03
N HIS A 136 4.77 10.33 7.80
CA HIS A 136 4.41 11.65 7.25
C HIS A 136 2.93 11.64 6.88
N THR A 137 2.23 12.72 7.22
CA THR A 137 0.82 12.90 6.86
C THR A 137 0.52 14.38 6.67
N ASP A 138 -0.35 14.68 5.72
CA ASP A 138 -0.79 16.04 5.41
C ASP A 138 -2.18 16.29 6.01
N ASN A 139 -2.44 17.49 6.53
CA ASN A 139 -3.79 17.86 6.94
C ASN A 139 -4.75 17.83 5.72
N PRO A 140 -5.99 17.34 5.87
CA PRO A 140 -6.68 16.94 7.11
C PRO A 140 -6.67 15.41 7.33
N TYR A 141 -5.54 14.76 7.12
CA TYR A 141 -5.41 13.30 7.22
C TYR A 141 -4.53 12.88 8.39
N LYS A 142 -4.64 11.60 8.76
CA LYS A 142 -3.80 10.95 9.76
C LYS A 142 -3.38 9.58 9.26
N VAL A 143 -2.13 9.24 9.56
CA VAL A 143 -1.55 7.91 9.36
C VAL A 143 -0.89 7.51 10.67
N GLU A 144 -1.10 6.26 11.08
CA GLU A 144 -0.48 5.68 12.28
C GLU A 144 0.19 4.36 11.92
N PHE A 145 1.46 4.23 12.31
CA PHE A 145 2.20 2.99 12.18
C PHE A 145 2.23 2.27 13.52
N ILE A 146 1.61 1.09 13.57
CA ILE A 146 1.47 0.30 14.79
C ILE A 146 2.16 -1.04 14.60
N GLN A 147 3.04 -1.39 15.54
CA GLN A 147 3.68 -2.69 15.60
C GLN A 147 3.05 -3.53 16.70
N LEU A 148 2.49 -4.68 16.33
CA LEU A 148 1.95 -5.66 17.28
C LEU A 148 2.80 -6.93 17.27
N SER A 149 3.09 -7.47 18.45
CA SER A 149 3.82 -8.72 18.59
C SER A 149 2.85 -9.90 18.70
N ARG A 150 3.01 -10.89 17.82
CA ARG A 150 2.25 -12.16 17.85
C ARG A 150 3.24 -13.33 17.96
N GLY A 151 3.56 -13.71 19.19
CA GLY A 151 4.62 -14.69 19.47
C GLY A 151 5.98 -14.14 19.05
N ALA A 152 6.71 -14.88 18.22
CA ALA A 152 8.01 -14.46 17.67
C ALA A 152 7.90 -13.62 16.38
N LYS A 153 6.69 -13.27 15.92
CA LYS A 153 6.46 -12.48 14.71
C LYS A 153 5.97 -11.08 15.06
N HIS A 154 6.51 -10.08 14.38
CA HIS A 154 5.96 -8.71 14.37
C HIS A 154 4.97 -8.57 13.22
N ILE A 155 3.79 -8.04 13.52
CA ILE A 155 2.78 -7.67 12.54
C ILE A 155 2.69 -6.15 12.54
N TYR A 156 2.91 -5.55 11.38
CA TYR A 156 2.87 -4.12 11.20
C TYR A 156 1.53 -3.71 10.59
N PHE A 157 0.88 -2.74 11.21
CA PHE A 157 -0.32 -2.08 10.73
C PHE A 157 0.01 -0.65 10.33
N VAL A 158 -0.55 -0.22 9.20
CA VAL A 158 -0.65 1.18 8.83
C VAL A 158 -2.13 1.52 8.85
N LEU A 159 -2.57 2.22 9.88
CA LEU A 159 -3.91 2.78 9.94
C LEU A 159 -3.90 4.13 9.22
N TYR A 160 -4.94 4.41 8.47
CA TYR A 160 -5.03 5.67 7.73
C TYR A 160 -6.47 6.15 7.62
N GLY A 161 -6.64 7.47 7.62
CA GLY A 161 -7.94 8.07 7.36
C GLY A 161 -7.94 9.57 7.54
N GLY A 162 -9.11 10.16 7.36
CA GLY A 162 -9.34 11.57 7.61
C GLY A 162 -10.53 12.10 6.82
N PRO A 163 -11.20 13.14 7.33
CA PRO A 163 -12.46 13.63 6.78
C PRO A 163 -12.33 14.29 5.41
N GLY A 164 -11.11 14.67 4.98
CA GLY A 164 -10.97 15.59 3.87
C GLY A 164 -11.41 17.00 4.26
N GLU A 165 -11.53 17.88 3.27
CA GLU A 165 -12.04 19.24 3.44
C GLU A 165 -13.52 19.25 3.06
N SER A 166 -14.37 19.83 3.91
CA SER A 166 -15.79 20.03 3.63
C SER A 166 -16.08 21.51 3.36
N THR A 167 -17.01 21.79 2.45
CA THR A 167 -17.44 23.17 2.10
C THR A 167 -18.69 23.61 2.86
N HIS A 168 -18.94 23.07 4.06
CA HIS A 168 -20.06 23.53 4.86
C HIS A 168 -19.71 24.88 5.50
N VAL A 169 -20.12 25.96 4.81
CA VAL A 169 -20.36 27.30 5.37
C VAL A 169 -21.82 27.41 5.76
#